data_AF-A0A2N8DM52-F1
#
_entry.id   AF-A0A2N8DM52-F1
#
_cell.length_a   1.000
_cell.length_b   1.000
_cell.length_c   1.000
_cell.angle_alpha   90.00
_cell.angle_beta   90.00
_cell.angle_gamma   90.00
#
_symmetry.space_group_name_H-M   'P 1'
#
loop_
_entity.id
_entity.type
_entity.pdbx_description
1 polymer ?
#
loop_
_entity_poly.entity_id
_entity_poly.type
_entity_poly.pdbx_seq_one_letter_code
_entity_poly.pdbx_strand_id
1 'polypeptide(L)'
;LIPDDAHLHNWLDMARERISFQGLPARICWVGLGQRAKLGLAFNEMVRRGELSAPIVIGRDHLDSGSVSSPNRETESMQDGSDAVSDWPLLNALLNTASGATWVSLHHGGGVGMGFSQHSGMVIVCDGTDEAAERIARVLHNDPGTGVMR
;
A
#
# COMPACT_ATOMS: atom_id res chain seq x y z
N LEU A 1 7.06 -14.23 9.76
CA LEU A 1 6.36 -13.00 10.25
C LEU A 1 4.86 -13.19 10.44
N ILE A 2 4.19 -13.96 9.57
CA ILE A 2 2.77 -14.29 9.66
C ILE A 2 2.67 -15.83 9.53
N PRO A 3 2.98 -16.59 10.59
CA PRO A 3 3.15 -18.04 10.47
C PRO A 3 1.84 -18.82 10.32
N ASP A 4 0.74 -18.30 10.86
CA ASP A 4 -0.53 -19.04 10.99
C ASP A 4 -1.55 -18.72 9.90
N ASP A 5 -1.12 -18.12 8.79
CA ASP A 5 -1.98 -17.79 7.65
C ASP A 5 -1.66 -18.70 6.45
N ALA A 6 -2.28 -19.87 6.44
CA ALA A 6 -2.07 -20.88 5.40
C ALA A 6 -2.47 -20.37 4.00
N HIS A 7 -3.46 -19.48 3.91
CA HIS A 7 -3.89 -18.92 2.63
C HIS A 7 -2.82 -17.99 2.06
N LEU A 8 -2.27 -17.12 2.90
CA LEU A 8 -1.13 -16.27 2.54
C LEU A 8 0.08 -17.09 2.09
N HIS A 9 0.39 -18.19 2.77
CA HIS A 9 1.53 -19.05 2.40
C HIS A 9 1.30 -19.68 1.02
N ASN A 10 0.12 -20.26 0.80
CA ASN A 10 -0.25 -20.81 -0.49
C ASN A 10 -0.24 -19.75 -1.61
N TRP A 11 -0.64 -18.50 -1.32
CA TRP A 11 -0.51 -17.40 -2.28
C TRP A 11 0.95 -17.17 -2.69
N LEU A 12 1.88 -17.12 -1.73
CA LEU A 12 3.30 -16.92 -2.01
C LEU A 12 3.92 -18.08 -2.80
N ASP A 13 3.55 -19.32 -2.46
CA ASP A 13 4.01 -20.52 -3.17
C ASP A 13 3.51 -20.52 -4.62
N MET A 14 2.21 -20.33 -4.84
CA MET A 14 1.65 -20.22 -6.18
C MET A 14 2.27 -19.06 -6.97
N ALA A 15 2.48 -17.91 -6.33
CA ALA A 15 3.07 -16.75 -6.99
C ALA A 15 4.55 -16.99 -7.37
N ARG A 16 5.25 -17.89 -6.68
CA ARG A 16 6.60 -18.34 -7.07
C ARG A 16 6.56 -19.32 -8.24
N GLU A 17 5.61 -20.25 -8.24
CA GLU A 17 5.52 -21.31 -9.25
C GLU A 17 4.90 -20.84 -10.57
N ARG A 18 3.98 -19.86 -10.49
CA ARG A 18 3.06 -19.54 -11.60
C ARG A 18 3.26 -18.15 -12.19
N ILE A 19 3.99 -17.25 -11.52
CA ILE A 19 4.16 -15.86 -11.98
C ILE A 19 5.63 -15.59 -12.32
N SER A 20 5.89 -15.41 -13.62
CA SER A 20 7.18 -14.95 -14.12
C SER A 20 7.36 -13.45 -13.87
N PHE A 21 8.57 -13.03 -13.52
CA PHE A 21 8.89 -11.62 -13.33
C PHE A 21 8.85 -10.83 -14.65
N GLN A 22 8.53 -9.54 -14.54
CA GLN A 22 8.59 -8.57 -15.64
C GLN A 22 9.31 -7.32 -15.14
N GLY A 23 10.49 -7.01 -15.71
CA GLY A 23 11.34 -5.91 -15.24
C GLY A 23 12.03 -6.25 -13.90
N LEU A 24 12.04 -5.30 -12.97
CA LEU A 24 12.55 -5.54 -11.61
C LEU A 24 11.68 -6.63 -10.94
N PRO A 25 12.29 -7.66 -10.31
CA PRO A 25 11.52 -8.65 -9.55
C PRO A 25 10.65 -7.99 -8.48
N ALA A 26 9.34 -8.20 -8.57
CA ALA A 26 8.34 -7.61 -7.67
C ALA A 26 7.38 -8.69 -7.15
N ARG A 27 6.71 -8.41 -6.03
CA ARG A 27 5.74 -9.32 -5.42
C ARG A 27 4.51 -8.57 -4.93
N ILE A 28 3.34 -9.04 -5.36
CA ILE A 28 2.05 -8.65 -4.78
C ILE A 28 1.76 -9.57 -3.60
N CYS A 29 1.30 -9.00 -2.49
CA CYS A 29 0.92 -9.72 -1.29
C CYS A 29 -0.13 -8.88 -0.56
N TRP A 30 -1.36 -9.39 -0.45
CA TRP A 30 -2.43 -8.69 0.24
C TRP A 30 -2.28 -8.85 1.76
N VAL A 31 -2.09 -7.73 2.45
CA VAL A 31 -1.92 -7.68 3.90
C VAL A 31 -2.58 -6.42 4.47
N GLY A 32 -3.13 -6.54 5.67
CA GLY A 32 -3.94 -5.49 6.31
C GLY A 32 -3.15 -4.55 7.23
N LEU A 33 -3.92 -3.74 7.97
CA LEU A 33 -3.40 -2.87 9.04
C LEU A 33 -2.58 -3.70 10.05
N GLY A 34 -1.44 -3.14 10.46
CA GLY A 34 -0.47 -3.80 11.36
C GLY A 34 0.49 -4.74 10.62
N GLN A 35 -0.01 -5.60 9.72
CA GLN A 35 0.84 -6.50 8.93
C GLN A 35 1.74 -5.74 7.95
N ARG A 36 1.25 -4.67 7.30
CA ARG A 36 2.05 -3.84 6.39
C ARG A 36 3.30 -3.25 7.08
N ALA A 37 3.13 -2.60 8.22
CA ALA A 37 4.25 -2.05 8.99
C ALA A 37 5.22 -3.14 9.47
N LYS A 38 4.71 -4.28 9.96
CA LYS A 38 5.53 -5.41 10.39
C LYS A 38 6.42 -5.94 9.26
N LEU A 39 5.88 -6.05 8.05
CA LEU A 39 6.63 -6.50 6.87
C LEU A 39 7.64 -5.45 6.43
N GLY A 40 7.24 -4.18 6.31
CA GLY A 40 8.14 -3.12 5.86
C GLY A 40 9.36 -2.93 6.76
N LEU A 41 9.16 -2.97 8.09
CA LEU A 41 10.26 -2.91 9.05
C LEU A 41 11.21 -4.11 8.91
N ALA A 42 10.67 -5.32 8.72
CA ALA A 42 11.50 -6.50 8.50
C ALA A 42 12.26 -6.45 7.17
N PHE A 43 11.67 -5.89 6.11
CA PHE A 43 12.40 -5.70 4.85
C PHE A 43 13.50 -4.65 4.97
N ASN A 44 13.24 -3.53 5.65
CA ASN A 44 14.28 -2.53 5.93
C ASN A 44 15.44 -3.15 6.72
N GLU A 45 15.12 -4.02 7.69
CA GLU A 45 16.10 -4.78 8.45
C GLU A 45 16.93 -5.73 7.58
N MET A 46 16.30 -6.44 6.63
CA MET A 46 17.00 -7.30 5.69
C MET A 46 17.95 -6.52 4.76
N VAL A 47 17.56 -5.31 4.33
CA VAL A 47 18.45 -4.40 3.59
C VAL A 47 19.63 -3.97 4.46
N ARG A 48 19.37 -3.54 5.71
CA ARG A 48 20.40 -3.12 6.67
C ARG A 48 21.43 -4.22 6.93
N ARG A 49 20.99 -5.48 7.00
CA ARG A 49 21.85 -6.66 7.22
C ARG A 49 22.54 -7.19 5.96
N GLY A 50 22.20 -6.66 4.79
CA GLY A 50 22.70 -7.16 3.50
C GLY A 50 22.12 -8.53 3.09
N GLU A 51 21.04 -8.99 3.73
CA GLU A 51 20.28 -10.16 3.27
C GLU A 51 19.58 -9.87 1.94
N LEU A 52 19.07 -8.65 1.79
CA LEU A 52 18.72 -8.08 0.50
C LEU A 52 19.91 -7.28 -0.03
N SER A 53 20.25 -7.49 -1.31
CA SER A 53 21.46 -6.91 -1.92
C SER A 53 21.37 -5.42 -2.22
N ALA A 54 20.17 -4.82 -2.16
CA ALA A 54 19.92 -3.42 -2.45
C ALA A 54 18.64 -2.95 -1.73
N PRO A 55 18.43 -1.62 -1.60
CA PRO A 55 17.15 -1.06 -1.17
C PRO A 55 15.97 -1.57 -1.99
N ILE A 56 14.80 -1.66 -1.35
CA ILE A 56 13.55 -2.03 -2.03
C ILE A 56 12.50 -0.93 -1.90
N VAL A 57 11.54 -0.93 -2.81
CA VAL A 57 10.37 -0.04 -2.75
C VAL A 57 9.14 -0.82 -2.28
N ILE A 58 8.37 -0.24 -1.38
CA ILE A 58 7.05 -0.73 -0.97
C ILE A 58 6.01 0.26 -1.46
N GLY A 59 5.09 -0.20 -2.27
CA GLY A 59 3.96 0.57 -2.75
C GLY A 59 2.72 -0.29 -2.90
N ARG A 60 1.72 0.27 -3.57
CA ARG A 60 0.45 -0.38 -3.88
C ARG A 60 -0.18 0.26 -5.11
N ASP A 61 -1.21 -0.38 -5.64
CA ASP A 61 -2.14 0.31 -6.53
C ASP A 61 -2.87 1.44 -5.76
N HIS A 62 -3.45 2.37 -6.49
CA HIS A 62 -4.35 3.38 -5.93
C HIS A 62 -5.71 2.77 -5.52
N LEU A 63 -6.02 1.55 -5.97
CA LEU A 63 -7.11 0.72 -5.44
C LEU A 63 -6.67 0.14 -4.08
N ASP A 64 -7.05 0.82 -3.00
CA ASP A 64 -6.89 0.34 -1.64
C ASP A 64 -7.95 0.96 -0.73
N SER A 65 -8.18 0.32 0.41
CA SER A 65 -9.26 0.60 1.37
C SER A 65 -9.51 2.09 1.67
N GLY A 66 -8.46 2.90 1.82
CA GLY A 66 -8.56 4.33 2.18
C GLY A 66 -8.17 5.30 1.08
N SER A 67 -7.85 4.83 -0.13
CA SER A 67 -7.13 5.63 -1.12
C SER A 67 -7.89 5.92 -2.40
N VAL A 68 -9.19 5.62 -2.46
CA VAL A 68 -10.00 5.83 -3.66
C VAL A 68 -11.45 6.13 -3.34
N SER A 69 -12.02 7.08 -4.07
CA SER A 69 -13.46 7.29 -4.20
C SER A 69 -13.83 7.13 -5.68
N SER A 70 -14.71 6.17 -5.95
CA SER A 70 -15.04 5.67 -7.29
C SER A 70 -16.43 5.00 -7.23
N PRO A 71 -17.52 5.78 -7.41
CA PRO A 71 -18.89 5.31 -7.19
C PRO A 71 -19.37 4.16 -8.08
N ASN A 72 -18.64 3.87 -9.16
CA ASN A 72 -18.95 2.78 -10.09
C ASN A 72 -18.00 1.57 -9.94
N ARG A 73 -17.18 1.55 -8.87
CA ARG A 73 -16.25 0.46 -8.53
C ARG A 73 -16.03 0.37 -7.02
N GLU A 74 -14.99 1.03 -6.50
CA GLU A 74 -14.46 0.75 -5.16
C GLU A 74 -15.35 1.27 -4.03
N THR A 75 -16.09 2.36 -4.27
CA THR A 75 -17.02 2.94 -3.31
C THR A 75 -18.46 2.84 -3.80
N GLU A 76 -18.75 1.88 -4.70
CA GLU A 76 -20.11 1.63 -5.16
C GLU A 76 -20.96 1.04 -4.02
N SER A 77 -22.14 1.61 -3.80
CA SER A 77 -23.13 1.14 -2.83
C SER A 77 -22.57 1.09 -1.40
N MET A 78 -21.89 2.14 -0.97
CA MET A 78 -21.54 2.28 0.45
C MET A 78 -22.83 2.28 1.27
N GLN A 79 -22.82 1.60 2.42
CA GLN A 79 -24.04 1.38 3.22
C GLN A 79 -24.72 2.68 3.67
N ASP A 80 -23.94 3.75 3.81
CA ASP A 80 -24.38 5.09 4.21
C ASP A 80 -24.62 6.04 3.02
N GLY A 81 -24.46 5.56 1.78
CA GLY A 81 -24.56 6.37 0.56
C GLY A 81 -23.39 7.33 0.36
N SER A 82 -22.25 7.14 1.04
CA SER A 82 -21.05 7.98 0.91
C SER A 82 -20.23 7.75 -0.36
N ASP A 83 -20.79 7.09 -1.37
CA ASP A 83 -20.12 6.60 -2.58
C ASP A 83 -19.22 7.67 -3.24
N ALA A 84 -19.74 8.89 -3.38
CA ALA A 84 -19.09 9.99 -4.09
C ALA A 84 -18.24 10.92 -3.20
N VAL A 85 -18.12 10.65 -1.89
CA VAL A 85 -17.31 11.46 -0.98
C VAL A 85 -15.83 11.27 -1.31
N SER A 86 -15.17 12.31 -1.86
CA SER A 86 -13.76 12.25 -2.28
C SER A 86 -12.77 12.90 -1.32
N ASP A 87 -13.20 13.28 -0.11
CA ASP A 87 -12.29 13.78 0.93
C ASP A 87 -11.25 12.72 1.33
N TRP A 88 -11.65 11.45 1.38
CA TRP A 88 -10.83 10.33 1.85
C TRP A 88 -9.52 10.11 1.08
N PRO A 89 -9.52 9.95 -0.27
CA PRO A 89 -8.27 9.82 -1.03
C PRO A 89 -7.39 11.07 -0.92
N LEU A 90 -7.98 12.26 -0.79
CA LEU A 90 -7.22 13.50 -0.58
C LEU A 90 -6.52 13.48 0.80
N LEU A 91 -7.24 13.11 1.86
CA LEU A 91 -6.68 12.95 3.21
C LEU A 91 -5.64 11.84 3.26
N ASN A 92 -5.83 10.72 2.56
CA ASN A 92 -4.84 9.66 2.47
C ASN A 92 -3.52 10.16 1.86
N ALA A 93 -3.56 10.95 0.77
CA ALA A 93 -2.36 11.54 0.19
C ALA A 93 -1.68 12.55 1.14
N LEU A 94 -2.46 13.43 1.76
CA LEU A 94 -1.94 14.43 2.70
C LEU A 94 -1.29 13.74 3.91
N LEU A 95 -1.92 12.72 4.46
CA LEU A 95 -1.39 11.97 5.60
C LEU A 95 -0.17 11.14 5.24
N ASN A 96 -0.11 10.52 4.05
CA ASN A 96 1.09 9.84 3.57
C ASN A 96 2.27 10.81 3.39
N THR A 97 1.99 12.01 2.88
CA THR A 97 3.00 13.09 2.79
C THR A 97 3.51 13.46 4.17
N ALA A 98 2.61 13.71 5.13
CA ALA A 98 2.97 14.06 6.51
C ALA A 98 3.69 12.92 7.26
N SER A 99 3.37 11.67 6.92
CA SER A 99 3.96 10.48 7.56
C SER A 99 5.38 10.18 7.08
N GLY A 100 5.75 10.68 5.89
CA GLY A 100 7.07 10.52 5.31
C GLY A 100 7.17 9.44 4.22
N ALA A 101 6.14 9.24 3.40
CA ALA A 101 6.27 8.44 2.19
C ALA A 101 7.35 9.06 1.27
N THR A 102 8.06 8.24 0.49
CA THR A 102 9.12 8.73 -0.40
C THR A 102 8.53 9.50 -1.58
N TRP A 103 7.41 9.03 -2.12
CA TRP A 103 6.58 9.83 -3.02
C TRP A 103 5.10 9.51 -2.83
N VAL A 104 4.29 10.53 -3.12
CA VAL A 104 2.84 10.51 -3.02
C VAL A 104 2.26 11.06 -4.31
N SER A 105 1.14 10.50 -4.75
CA SER A 105 0.44 10.93 -5.95
C SER A 105 -1.06 11.12 -5.66
N LEU A 106 -1.66 12.11 -6.32
CA LEU A 106 -3.10 12.32 -6.37
C LEU A 106 -3.52 12.36 -7.83
N HIS A 107 -4.34 11.39 -8.22
CA HIS A 107 -4.76 11.18 -9.60
C HIS A 107 -6.28 11.22 -9.73
N HIS A 108 -6.72 11.41 -10.97
CA HIS A 108 -8.11 11.48 -11.37
C HIS A 108 -8.41 10.50 -12.51
N GLY A 109 -9.54 9.80 -12.42
CA GLY A 109 -10.11 8.99 -13.49
C GLY A 109 -9.39 7.68 -13.82
N GLY A 110 -8.51 7.19 -12.94
CA GLY A 110 -7.91 5.87 -13.06
C GLY A 110 -8.99 4.78 -13.00
N GLY A 111 -8.86 3.77 -13.87
CA GLY A 111 -9.78 2.64 -13.98
C GLY A 111 -11.09 2.96 -14.70
N VAL A 112 -11.79 4.03 -14.31
CA VAL A 112 -13.18 4.34 -14.75
C VAL A 112 -13.30 5.56 -15.66
N GLY A 113 -12.18 6.23 -15.98
CA GLY A 113 -12.15 7.36 -16.90
C GLY A 113 -12.46 8.71 -16.22
N MET A 114 -12.30 9.78 -17.00
CA MET A 114 -12.47 11.16 -16.55
C MET A 114 -13.86 11.39 -15.93
N GLY A 115 -13.88 12.05 -14.78
CA GLY A 115 -15.09 12.38 -14.02
C GLY A 115 -15.49 11.34 -12.98
N PHE A 116 -14.93 10.12 -13.00
CA PHE A 116 -15.52 8.99 -12.25
C PHE A 116 -14.71 8.48 -11.06
N SER A 117 -13.47 8.94 -10.86
CA SER A 117 -12.70 8.58 -9.66
C SER A 117 -11.69 9.65 -9.23
N GLN A 118 -11.42 9.70 -7.94
CA GLN A 118 -10.30 10.43 -7.34
C GLN A 118 -9.56 9.46 -6.42
N HIS A 119 -8.24 9.39 -6.51
CA HIS A 119 -7.49 8.36 -5.81
C HIS A 119 -6.03 8.73 -5.57
N SER A 120 -5.46 8.21 -4.49
CA SER A 120 -4.10 8.48 -4.03
C SER A 120 -3.20 7.25 -4.09
N GLY A 121 -1.95 7.50 -4.42
CA GLY A 121 -0.88 6.50 -4.41
C GLY A 121 0.20 6.91 -3.43
N MET A 122 0.89 5.93 -2.90
CA MET A 122 2.03 6.14 -2.02
C MET A 122 3.08 5.07 -2.29
N VAL A 123 4.35 5.44 -2.14
CA VAL A 123 5.46 4.50 -2.11
C VAL A 123 6.48 4.96 -1.08
N ILE A 124 7.09 4.01 -0.40
CA ILE A 124 8.16 4.22 0.56
C ILE A 124 9.36 3.31 0.28
N VAL A 125 10.55 3.89 0.33
CA VAL A 125 11.83 3.17 0.17
C VAL A 125 12.26 2.57 1.51
N CYS A 126 12.65 1.30 1.48
CA CYS A 126 13.37 0.62 2.55
C CYS A 126 14.84 0.56 2.17
N ASP A 127 15.64 1.49 2.68
CA ASP A 127 17.08 1.64 2.38
C ASP A 127 17.99 1.13 3.50
N GLY A 128 17.42 0.57 4.57
CA GLY A 128 18.15 0.02 5.72
C GLY A 128 18.53 1.05 6.78
N THR A 129 18.16 2.32 6.60
CA THR A 129 18.44 3.38 7.58
C THR A 129 17.43 3.39 8.73
N ASP A 130 17.85 3.92 9.88
CA ASP A 130 16.97 4.11 11.04
C ASP A 130 15.90 5.18 10.73
N GLU A 131 16.26 6.20 9.95
CA GLU A 131 15.32 7.22 9.50
C GLU A 131 14.23 6.62 8.60
N ALA A 132 14.57 5.65 7.74
CA ALA A 132 13.57 4.91 6.97
C ALA A 132 12.69 4.05 7.87
N ALA A 133 13.24 3.38 8.89
CA ALA A 133 12.46 2.58 9.82
C ALA A 133 11.35 3.42 10.50
N GLU A 134 11.66 4.63 10.94
CA GLU A 134 10.68 5.56 11.49
C GLU A 134 9.57 5.94 10.51
N ARG A 135 9.93 6.29 9.27
CA ARG A 135 8.97 6.64 8.21
C ARG A 135 8.08 5.44 7.89
N ILE A 136 8.67 4.26 7.73
CA ILE A 136 7.97 2.99 7.42
C ILE A 136 6.94 2.68 8.50
N ALA A 137 7.31 2.80 9.78
CA ALA A 137 6.40 2.52 10.89
C ALA A 137 5.16 3.42 10.86
N ARG A 138 5.33 4.72 10.59
CA ARG A 138 4.21 5.68 10.49
C ARG A 138 3.39 5.46 9.23
N VAL A 139 4.05 5.44 8.07
CA VAL A 139 3.43 5.40 6.75
C VAL A 139 2.63 4.10 6.57
N LEU A 140 3.23 2.95 6.85
CA LEU A 140 2.56 1.65 6.66
C LEU A 140 1.57 1.29 7.78
N HIS A 141 1.44 2.15 8.80
CA HIS A 141 0.32 2.12 9.74
C HIS A 141 -0.80 3.06 9.27
N ASN A 142 -0.46 4.32 8.99
CA ASN A 142 -1.42 5.36 8.65
C ASN A 142 -2.12 5.09 7.32
N ASP A 143 -1.40 4.62 6.30
CA ASP A 143 -1.99 4.35 4.98
C ASP A 143 -3.16 3.34 5.04
N PRO A 144 -2.98 2.08 5.50
CA PRO A 144 -4.11 1.18 5.71
C PRO A 144 -5.03 1.64 6.84
N GLY A 145 -4.53 2.42 7.81
CA GLY A 145 -5.32 2.99 8.90
C GLY A 145 -6.41 3.93 8.40
N THR A 146 -6.13 4.72 7.36
CA THR A 146 -7.16 5.57 6.72
C THR A 146 -8.29 4.76 6.09
N GLY A 147 -8.02 3.55 5.61
CA GLY A 147 -9.05 2.66 5.07
C GLY A 147 -9.88 1.95 6.14
N VAL A 148 -9.35 1.80 7.35
CA VAL A 148 -10.13 1.33 8.52
C VAL A 148 -10.99 2.46 9.10
N MET A 149 -10.52 3.71 8.99
CA MET A 149 -11.26 4.90 9.41
C MET A 149 -12.46 5.23 8.51
N ARG A 150 -12.30 5.03 7.20
CA ARG A 150 -13.27 5.38 6.14
C ARG A 150 -14.35 4.32 5.95
#